data_AF-A0A6N8TID5-F1
#
_entry.id   AF-A0A6N8TID5-F1
#
_cell.length_a   1.000
_cell.length_b   1.000
_cell.length_c   1.000
_cell.angle_alpha   90.00
_cell.angle_beta   90.00
_cell.angle_gamma   90.00
#
_symmetry.space_group_name_H-M   'P 1'
#
loop_
_entity.id
_entity.type
_entity.pdbx_description
1 polymer ?
#
loop_
_entity_poly.entity_id
_entity_poly.type
_entity_poly.pdbx_seq_one_letter_code
_entity_poly.pdbx_strand_id
1 'polypeptide(L)'
;MRTDWNLIRAMMNAAIDACERIEASGCKETDRDAMIEVGGRPVSVHDLLVSAWTYPENIRYRIIRDRHARGADLPYVPESARILIAMAQASAELVGTGDATPAGTDIRRMIGWFEDHLPTGVEAAVAARRKA
;
A
#
# COMPACT_ATOMS: atom_id res chain seq x y z
N MET A 1 21.46 3.10 -3.72
CA MET A 1 20.49 3.51 -2.67
C MET A 1 19.99 2.27 -1.96
N ARG A 2 19.86 2.30 -0.63
CA ARG A 2 19.21 1.25 0.14
C ARG A 2 17.76 1.66 0.38
N THR A 3 16.82 0.90 -0.14
CA THR A 3 15.39 1.10 0.16
C THR A 3 15.15 0.83 1.64
N ASP A 4 14.44 1.74 2.33
CA ASP A 4 13.95 1.48 3.67
C ASP A 4 12.65 0.66 3.60
N TRP A 5 12.81 -0.66 3.53
CA TRP A 5 11.70 -1.60 3.47
C TRP A 5 10.84 -1.59 4.74
N ASN A 6 11.40 -1.20 5.89
CA ASN A 6 10.66 -1.16 7.14
C ASN A 6 9.68 0.02 7.15
N LEU A 7 10.10 1.18 6.64
CA LEU A 7 9.19 2.32 6.49
C LEU A 7 8.04 2.01 5.52
N ILE A 8 8.32 1.36 4.39
CA ILE A 8 7.27 0.97 3.42
C ILE A 8 6.26 0.01 4.08
N ARG A 9 6.76 -1.02 4.78
CA ARG A 9 5.89 -1.96 5.51
C ARG A 9 5.06 -1.25 6.58
N ALA A 10 5.66 -0.32 7.32
CA ALA A 10 4.94 0.46 8.34
C ALA A 10 3.83 1.32 7.74
N MET A 11 4.07 1.97 6.58
CA MET A 11 3.04 2.75 5.88
C MET A 11 1.85 1.88 5.45
N MET A 12 2.13 0.71 4.85
CA MET A 12 1.07 -0.19 4.38
C MET A 12 0.30 -0.82 5.54
N ASN A 13 1.00 -1.29 6.57
CA ASN A 13 0.36 -1.87 7.76
C ASN A 13 -0.52 -0.84 8.47
N ALA A 14 -0.04 0.40 8.65
CA ALA A 14 -0.84 1.44 9.28
C ALA A 14 -2.16 1.74 8.53
N ALA A 15 -2.14 1.65 7.19
CA ALA A 15 -3.35 1.78 6.39
C ALA A 15 -4.28 0.57 6.54
N ILE A 16 -3.73 -0.66 6.51
CA ILE A 16 -4.49 -1.91 6.71
C ILE A 16 -5.15 -1.91 8.09
N ASP A 17 -4.38 -1.68 9.16
CA ASP A 17 -4.86 -1.64 10.54
C ASP A 17 -5.96 -0.58 10.72
N ALA A 18 -5.85 0.57 10.06
CA ALA A 18 -6.87 1.60 10.09
C ALA A 18 -8.17 1.14 9.39
N CYS A 19 -8.07 0.55 8.20
CA CYS A 19 -9.21 0.00 7.48
C CYS A 19 -9.92 -1.10 8.28
N GLU A 20 -9.17 -2.04 8.86
CA GLU A 20 -9.71 -3.11 9.71
C GLU A 20 -10.48 -2.53 10.92
N ARG A 21 -9.93 -1.51 11.58
CA ARG A 21 -10.58 -0.85 12.71
C ARG A 21 -11.83 -0.07 12.31
N ILE A 22 -11.83 0.57 11.14
CA ILE A 22 -13.01 1.25 10.60
C ILE A 22 -14.10 0.23 10.30
N GLU A 23 -13.77 -0.89 9.67
CA GLU A 23 -14.73 -1.97 9.40
C GLU A 23 -15.28 -2.56 10.71
N ALA A 24 -14.42 -2.88 11.67
CA ALA A 24 -14.81 -3.44 12.97
C ALA A 24 -15.66 -2.47 13.80
N SER A 25 -15.58 -1.15 13.56
CA SER A 25 -16.44 -0.17 14.22
C SER A 25 -17.91 -0.24 13.76
N GLY A 26 -18.18 -0.95 12.65
CA GLY A 26 -19.50 -1.00 12.05
C GLY A 26 -19.92 0.31 11.39
N CYS A 27 -18.96 1.20 11.06
CA CYS A 27 -19.21 2.47 10.39
C CYS A 27 -20.01 2.26 9.10
N LYS A 28 -21.18 2.91 9.00
CA LYS A 28 -22.06 2.85 7.83
C LYS A 28 -21.98 4.13 7.04
N GLU A 29 -22.50 4.09 5.83
CA GLU A 29 -22.66 5.29 4.99
C GLU A 29 -23.53 6.36 5.67
N THR A 30 -24.51 5.96 6.48
CA THR A 30 -25.37 6.87 7.25
C THR A 30 -24.65 7.60 8.37
N ASP A 31 -23.45 7.17 8.77
CA ASP A 31 -22.69 7.78 9.85
C ASP A 31 -21.72 8.88 9.34
N ARG A 32 -21.72 9.16 8.03
CA ARG A 32 -20.77 10.07 7.39
C ARG A 32 -20.81 11.50 7.92
N ASP A 33 -21.95 11.98 8.38
CA ASP A 33 -22.15 13.31 8.95
C ASP A 33 -21.93 13.36 10.47
N ALA A 34 -21.65 12.23 11.12
CA ALA A 34 -21.32 12.20 12.54
C ALA A 34 -20.03 13.02 12.80
N MET A 35 -20.07 13.86 13.83
CA MET A 35 -19.04 14.86 14.09
C MET A 35 -18.22 14.50 15.33
N ILE A 36 -16.92 14.80 15.26
CA ILE A 36 -16.00 14.81 16.41
C ILE A 36 -15.24 16.14 16.44
N GLU A 37 -14.67 16.48 17.60
CA GLU A 37 -13.77 17.62 17.74
C GLU A 37 -12.31 17.17 17.59
N VAL A 38 -11.59 17.74 16.62
CA VAL A 38 -10.17 17.49 16.37
C VAL A 38 -9.42 18.83 16.35
N GLY A 39 -8.56 19.06 17.34
CA GLY A 39 -7.81 20.31 17.44
C GLY A 39 -8.70 21.56 17.60
N GLY A 40 -9.86 21.40 18.25
CA GLY A 40 -10.84 22.47 18.46
C GLY A 40 -11.62 22.85 17.19
N ARG A 41 -11.67 21.96 16.20
CA ARG A 41 -12.52 22.11 15.02
C ARG A 41 -13.44 20.89 14.91
N PRO A 42 -14.72 21.10 14.57
CA PRO A 42 -15.63 20.01 14.25
C PRO A 42 -15.23 19.40 12.91
N VAL A 43 -15.10 18.07 12.89
CA VAL A 43 -14.71 17.27 11.73
C VAL A 43 -15.69 16.09 11.61
N SER A 44 -16.22 15.87 10.41
CA SER A 44 -17.12 14.75 10.17
C SER A 44 -16.38 13.43 9.92
N VAL A 45 -17.06 12.30 10.08
CA VAL A 45 -16.56 10.99 9.61
C VAL A 45 -16.18 11.06 8.13
N HIS A 46 -16.98 11.73 7.30
CA HIS A 46 -16.66 11.91 5.89
C HIS A 46 -15.32 12.65 5.69
N ASP A 47 -15.08 13.74 6.42
CA ASP A 47 -13.82 14.49 6.33
C ASP A 47 -12.61 13.65 6.73
N LEU A 48 -12.74 12.81 7.77
CA LEU A 48 -11.70 11.87 8.19
C LEU A 48 -11.39 10.84 7.09
N LEU A 49 -12.43 10.24 6.51
CA LEU A 49 -12.29 9.27 5.43
C LEU A 49 -11.64 9.93 4.20
N VAL A 50 -12.11 11.12 3.78
CA VAL A 50 -11.51 11.89 2.68
C VAL A 50 -10.04 12.18 2.92
N SER A 51 -9.69 12.56 4.14
CA SER A 51 -8.31 12.78 4.54
C SER A 51 -7.46 11.52 4.42
N ALA A 52 -8.03 10.34 4.69
CA ALA A 52 -7.30 9.06 4.66
C ALA A 52 -6.77 8.70 3.27
N TRP A 53 -7.44 9.10 2.17
CA TRP A 53 -6.91 8.87 0.80
C TRP A 53 -6.20 10.08 0.20
N THR A 54 -6.56 11.31 0.58
CA THR A 54 -5.90 12.53 0.06
C THR A 54 -4.55 12.81 0.73
N TYR A 55 -4.37 12.47 2.01
CA TYR A 55 -3.11 12.70 2.70
C TYR A 55 -1.95 11.87 2.11
N PRO A 56 -2.08 10.55 1.85
CA PRO A 56 -1.05 9.77 1.16
C PRO A 56 -0.70 10.31 -0.23
N GLU A 57 -1.68 10.83 -0.98
CA GLU A 57 -1.43 11.47 -2.27
C GLU A 57 -0.55 12.72 -2.13
N ASN A 58 -0.85 13.60 -1.17
CA ASN A 58 -0.04 14.78 -0.88
C ASN A 58 1.39 14.40 -0.47
N ILE A 59 1.54 13.35 0.34
CA ILE A 59 2.84 12.81 0.74
C ILE A 59 3.60 12.27 -0.48
N ARG A 60 2.93 11.56 -1.40
CA ARG A 60 3.54 11.09 -2.65
C ARG A 60 4.12 12.23 -3.47
N TYR A 61 3.36 13.32 -3.67
CA TYR A 61 3.89 14.49 -4.40
C TYR A 61 5.05 15.17 -3.65
N ARG A 62 5.01 15.21 -2.32
CA ARG A 62 6.15 15.70 -1.52
C ARG A 62 7.39 14.83 -1.71
N ILE A 63 7.27 13.50 -1.66
CA ILE A 63 8.39 12.58 -1.90
C ILE A 63 9.01 12.81 -3.29
N ILE A 64 8.19 13.00 -4.32
CA ILE A 64 8.68 13.26 -5.69
C ILE A 64 9.46 14.59 -5.73
N ARG A 65 8.89 15.66 -5.17
CA ARG A 65 9.57 16.97 -5.12
C ARG A 65 10.87 16.93 -4.32
N ASP A 66 10.88 16.26 -3.17
CA ASP A 66 12.08 16.14 -2.32
C ASP A 66 13.18 15.36 -3.03
N ARG A 67 12.81 14.34 -3.82
CA ARG A 67 13.77 13.59 -4.64
C ARG A 67 14.36 14.46 -5.75
N HIS A 68 13.53 15.23 -6.45
CA HIS A 68 13.99 16.18 -7.45
C HIS A 68 14.95 17.21 -6.86
N ALA A 69 14.58 17.84 -5.75
CA ALA A 69 15.40 18.82 -5.05
C ALA A 69 16.77 18.28 -4.60
N ARG A 70 16.86 16.95 -4.38
CA ARG A 70 18.11 16.26 -4.01
C ARG A 70 18.87 15.68 -5.20
N GLY A 71 18.42 15.90 -6.44
CA GLY A 71 19.00 15.29 -7.63
C GLY A 71 18.87 13.76 -7.68
N ALA A 72 17.90 13.20 -6.94
CA ALA A 72 17.64 11.77 -6.79
C ALA A 72 16.39 11.32 -7.57
N ASP A 73 16.12 12.01 -8.68
CA ASP A 73 15.08 11.60 -9.62
C ASP A 73 15.37 10.21 -10.17
N LEU A 74 14.31 9.45 -10.38
CA LEU A 74 14.41 8.16 -11.03
C LEU A 74 13.90 8.36 -12.46
N PRO A 75 14.70 8.04 -13.48
CA PRO A 75 14.32 8.24 -14.88
C PRO A 75 13.15 7.32 -15.31
N TYR A 76 12.91 6.24 -14.56
CA TYR A 76 11.78 5.34 -14.74
C TYR A 76 11.31 4.81 -13.38
N VAL A 77 10.09 4.27 -13.32
CA VAL A 77 9.56 3.59 -12.13
C VAL A 77 10.25 2.23 -11.95
N PRO A 78 11.01 1.99 -10.87
CA PRO A 78 11.70 0.72 -10.67
C PRO A 78 10.74 -0.46 -10.59
N GLU A 79 11.21 -1.64 -10.98
CA GLU A 79 10.45 -2.89 -10.99
C GLU A 79 9.84 -3.20 -9.62
N SER A 80 10.61 -2.96 -8.54
CA SER A 80 10.11 -3.18 -7.18
C SER A 80 8.94 -2.27 -6.81
N ALA A 81 8.91 -1.03 -7.31
CA ALA A 81 7.78 -0.13 -7.09
C ALA A 81 6.56 -0.58 -7.91
N ARG A 82 6.76 -1.06 -9.14
CA ARG A 82 5.69 -1.63 -9.98
C ARG A 82 5.05 -2.86 -9.32
N ILE A 83 5.88 -3.75 -8.76
CA ILE A 83 5.42 -4.93 -8.01
C ILE A 83 4.52 -4.52 -6.85
N LEU A 84 4.95 -3.56 -6.02
CA LEU A 84 4.17 -3.10 -4.87
C LEU A 84 2.82 -2.49 -5.28
N ILE A 85 2.80 -1.69 -6.34
CA ILE A 85 1.57 -1.09 -6.86
C ILE A 85 0.61 -2.17 -7.36
N ALA A 86 1.09 -3.13 -8.15
CA ALA A 86 0.27 -4.22 -8.66
C ALA A 86 -0.31 -5.09 -7.53
N MET A 87 0.49 -5.38 -6.50
CA MET A 87 0.01 -6.11 -5.32
C MET A 87 -1.04 -5.30 -4.56
N ALA A 88 -0.80 -4.00 -4.32
CA ALA A 88 -1.77 -3.13 -3.65
C ALA A 88 -3.11 -3.02 -4.41
N GLN A 89 -3.06 -2.96 -5.73
CA GLN A 89 -4.26 -2.96 -6.58
C GLN A 89 -5.02 -4.29 -6.47
N ALA A 90 -4.32 -5.43 -6.55
CA ALA A 90 -4.95 -6.75 -6.38
C ALA A 90 -5.55 -6.92 -4.98
N SER A 91 -4.87 -6.43 -3.93
CA SER A 91 -5.38 -6.45 -2.55
C SER A 91 -6.60 -5.55 -2.39
N ALA A 92 -6.67 -4.41 -3.08
CA ALA A 92 -7.81 -3.50 -3.00
C ALA A 92 -9.12 -4.14 -3.51
N GLU A 93 -9.05 -5.03 -4.49
CA GLU A 93 -10.21 -5.79 -5.00
C GLU A 93 -10.76 -6.81 -3.97
N LEU A 94 -10.02 -7.09 -2.89
CA LEU A 94 -10.49 -7.95 -1.79
C LEU A 94 -11.22 -7.17 -0.69
N VAL A 95 -11.17 -5.84 -0.71
CA VAL A 95 -11.84 -5.03 0.31
C VAL A 95 -13.35 -5.13 0.13
N GLY A 96 -14.06 -5.49 1.21
CA GLY A 96 -15.52 -5.58 1.22
C GLY A 96 -16.12 -6.81 0.52
N THR A 97 -15.32 -7.84 0.20
CA THR A 97 -15.84 -9.08 -0.40
C THR A 97 -16.62 -9.97 0.57
N GLY A 98 -16.62 -9.63 1.87
CA GLY A 98 -17.30 -10.41 2.92
C GLY A 98 -16.76 -11.84 2.99
N ASP A 99 -17.66 -12.81 3.15
CA ASP A 99 -17.29 -14.25 3.18
C ASP A 99 -16.88 -14.81 1.81
N ALA A 100 -17.07 -14.06 0.73
CA ALA A 100 -16.59 -14.48 -0.57
C ALA A 100 -15.06 -14.38 -0.60
N THR A 101 -14.40 -15.48 -0.97
CA THR A 101 -12.95 -15.51 -1.23
C THR A 101 -12.69 -15.60 -2.74
N PRO A 102 -12.91 -14.51 -3.51
CA PRO A 102 -12.69 -14.54 -4.95
C PRO A 102 -11.24 -14.92 -5.26
N ALA A 103 -11.04 -15.83 -6.21
CA ALA A 103 -9.72 -16.31 -6.63
C ALA A 103 -8.80 -16.83 -5.50
N GLY A 104 -9.34 -17.25 -4.33
CA GLY A 104 -8.54 -17.55 -3.15
C GLY A 104 -7.40 -18.57 -3.35
N THR A 105 -7.62 -19.60 -4.18
CA THR A 105 -6.57 -20.57 -4.53
C THR A 105 -5.44 -19.94 -5.35
N ASP A 106 -5.78 -19.10 -6.32
CA ASP A 106 -4.79 -18.43 -7.16
C ASP A 106 -4.04 -17.34 -6.40
N ILE A 107 -4.71 -16.64 -5.47
CA ILE A 107 -4.08 -15.69 -4.54
C ILE A 107 -3.03 -16.41 -3.67
N ARG A 108 -3.38 -17.56 -3.07
CA ARG A 108 -2.42 -18.36 -2.29
C ARG A 108 -1.25 -18.85 -3.14
N ARG A 109 -1.51 -19.27 -4.38
CA ARG A 109 -0.46 -19.67 -5.32
C ARG A 109 0.46 -18.49 -5.66
N MET A 110 -0.09 -17.30 -5.88
CA MET A 110 0.67 -16.09 -6.14
C MET A 110 1.56 -15.74 -4.94
N ILE A 111 1.03 -15.82 -3.70
CA ILE A 111 1.82 -15.58 -2.48
C ILE A 111 3.00 -16.54 -2.40
N GLY A 112 2.78 -17.86 -2.53
CA GLY A 112 3.86 -18.83 -2.50
C GLY A 112 4.89 -18.64 -3.64
N TRP A 113 4.47 -18.14 -4.80
CA TRP A 113 5.41 -17.76 -5.87
C TRP A 113 6.30 -16.57 -5.47
N PHE A 114 5.74 -15.55 -4.80
CA PHE A 114 6.50 -14.41 -4.28
C PHE A 114 7.48 -14.80 -3.17
N GLU A 115 7.12 -15.75 -2.32
CA GLU A 115 7.94 -16.22 -1.20
C GLU A 115 9.08 -17.12 -1.69
N ASP A 116 8.78 -18.11 -2.53
CA ASP A 116 9.70 -19.21 -2.80
C ASP A 116 10.43 -19.09 -4.15
N HIS A 117 9.81 -18.46 -5.15
CA HIS A 117 10.27 -18.56 -6.55
C HIS A 117 10.86 -17.26 -7.09
N LEU A 118 10.24 -16.11 -6.82
CA LEU A 118 10.69 -14.84 -7.40
C LEU A 118 12.09 -14.43 -6.90
N PRO A 119 12.36 -14.33 -5.59
CA PRO A 119 13.67 -13.91 -5.10
C PRO A 119 14.76 -14.91 -5.51
N THR A 120 14.52 -16.20 -5.29
CA THR A 120 15.47 -17.28 -5.58
C THR A 120 15.81 -17.37 -7.07
N GLY A 121 14.80 -17.23 -7.94
CA GLY A 121 14.98 -17.23 -9.40
C GLY A 121 15.81 -16.04 -9.88
N VAL A 122 15.54 -14.83 -9.36
CA VAL A 122 16.33 -13.63 -9.69
C VAL A 122 17.76 -13.77 -9.20
N GLU A 123 17.97 -14.22 -7.97
CA GLU A 123 19.28 -14.43 -7.38
C GLU A 123 20.11 -15.45 -8.19
N ALA A 124 19.51 -16.59 -8.55
CA ALA A 124 20.14 -17.61 -9.35
C ALA A 124 20.53 -17.10 -10.75
N ALA A 125 19.64 -16.37 -11.44
CA ALA A 125 19.91 -15.81 -12.75
C ALA A 125 21.06 -14.77 -12.72
N VAL A 126 21.07 -13.89 -11.72
CA VAL A 126 22.15 -12.91 -11.53
C VAL A 126 23.47 -13.62 -11.22
N ALA A 127 23.45 -14.64 -10.37
CA ALA A 127 24.64 -15.42 -10.03
C ALA A 127 25.21 -16.15 -11.27
N ALA A 128 24.36 -16.75 -12.10
CA ALA A 128 24.77 -17.40 -13.35
C ALA A 128 25.40 -16.40 -14.32
N ARG A 129 24.80 -15.22 -14.52
CA ARG A 129 25.34 -14.18 -15.43
C ARG A 129 26.71 -13.67 -15.02
N ARG A 130 27.01 -13.63 -13.72
CA ARG A 130 28.30 -13.16 -13.18
C ARG A 130 29.42 -14.21 -13.27
N LYS A 131 29.07 -15.49 -13.43
CA LYS A 131 30.02 -16.59 -13.62
C LYS A 131 30.45 -16.77 -15.09
N ALA A 132 29.65 -16.24 -16.03
CA ALA A 132 29.90 -16.28 -17.47
C ALA A 132 30.57 -14.99 -17.96
#